data_AF-A0A6L5DUC3-F1
#
_entry.id   AF-A0A6L5DUC3-F1
#
_cell.length_a   1.000
_cell.length_b   1.000
_cell.length_c   1.000
_cell.angle_alpha   90.00
_cell.angle_beta   90.00
_cell.angle_gamma   90.00
#
_symmetry.space_group_name_H-M   'P 1'
#
loop_
_entity.id
_entity.type
_entity.pdbx_description
1 polymer ?
#
loop_
_entity_poly.entity_id
_entity_poly.type
_entity_poly.pdbx_seq_one_letter_code
_entity_poly.pdbx_strand_id
1 'polypeptide(L)'
;MNKLSIILIAIFASVSFTSCDDEVDAPNVLEIYNGYYISGDATPFSGLETGGGMVAGNVVGQATKFLDLSNGNIVITHENNSTAEQPNTTSFGLNSADELVIDGDVINFAETAGKYFFRIDTTAKSISHVAIESWGAIGSATPGGWGEDTNMTLESSDNGEYIYTVTVDLIGGEWLKFRANDQWAPQFGVVDGSLSLRLFDSESDPGSIQVPESGNYTIKLILGTKFDYELKKN
;
A
#
# COMPACT_ATOMS: atom_id res chain seq x y z
N MET A 1 71.05 -28.45 6.23
CA MET A 1 71.29 -29.14 7.51
C MET A 1 70.25 -28.69 8.52
N ASN A 2 69.64 -29.67 9.16
CA ASN A 2 68.78 -29.65 10.36
C ASN A 2 67.39 -28.99 10.32
N LYS A 3 66.41 -29.90 10.21
CA LYS A 3 65.05 -29.84 10.77
C LYS A 3 65.06 -29.38 12.24
N LEU A 4 64.01 -28.66 12.64
CA LEU A 4 63.44 -28.79 13.98
C LEU A 4 61.91 -28.65 13.90
N SER A 5 61.21 -29.77 14.07
CA SER A 5 59.78 -29.82 14.38
C SER A 5 59.58 -29.43 15.83
N ILE A 6 58.58 -28.59 16.12
CA ILE A 6 58.00 -28.48 17.46
C ILE A 6 56.50 -28.75 17.31
N ILE A 7 56.11 -29.91 17.82
CA ILE A 7 54.74 -30.33 18.10
C ILE A 7 54.28 -29.57 19.34
N LEU A 8 53.20 -28.80 19.25
CA LEU A 8 52.52 -28.26 20.43
C LEU A 8 51.20 -29.01 20.61
N ILE A 9 51.19 -29.85 21.65
CA ILE A 9 50.07 -30.64 22.13
C ILE A 9 48.97 -29.69 22.65
N ALA A 10 47.74 -29.91 22.17
CA ALA A 10 46.54 -29.29 22.68
C ALA A 10 46.25 -29.79 24.10
N ILE A 11 46.13 -28.87 25.06
CA ILE A 11 45.50 -29.12 26.36
C ILE A 11 44.13 -28.44 26.31
N PHE A 12 43.09 -29.25 26.19
CA PHE A 12 41.71 -28.86 26.48
C PHE A 12 41.59 -28.68 28.00
N ALA A 13 41.64 -27.44 28.47
CA ALA A 13 41.06 -27.07 29.74
C ALA A 13 39.64 -26.56 29.45
N SER A 14 38.62 -27.33 29.83
CA SER A 14 37.24 -26.88 29.87
C SER A 14 37.13 -25.77 30.91
N VAL A 15 37.18 -24.52 30.46
CA VAL A 15 36.80 -23.38 31.30
C VAL A 15 35.30 -23.21 31.15
N SER A 16 34.55 -23.70 32.14
CA SER A 16 33.15 -23.35 32.31
C SER A 16 33.09 -21.92 32.82
N PHE A 17 32.93 -20.97 31.90
CA PHE A 17 32.47 -19.64 32.25
C PHE A 17 30.98 -19.72 32.52
N THR A 18 30.58 -19.49 33.77
CA THR A 18 29.25 -18.96 34.06
C THR A 18 29.23 -17.55 33.49
N SER A 19 28.77 -17.38 32.26
CA SER A 19 28.35 -16.06 31.80
C SER A 19 27.09 -15.72 32.57
N CYS A 20 27.12 -14.59 33.26
CA CYS A 20 25.90 -13.88 33.63
C CYS A 20 25.08 -13.77 32.33
N ASP A 21 23.86 -14.31 32.32
CA ASP A 21 22.87 -14.05 31.27
C ASP A 21 22.56 -12.55 31.30
N ASP A 22 23.44 -11.73 30.73
CA ASP A 22 22.98 -10.55 30.04
C ASP A 22 22.57 -11.09 28.67
N GLU A 23 21.26 -11.29 28.46
CA GLU A 23 20.73 -11.27 27.10
C GLU A 23 21.25 -9.97 26.50
N VAL A 24 22.26 -10.07 25.65
CA VAL A 24 22.56 -8.99 24.72
C VAL A 24 21.35 -8.97 23.81
N ASP A 25 20.37 -8.14 24.18
CA ASP A 25 19.27 -7.77 23.31
C ASP A 25 19.90 -7.53 21.95
N ALA A 26 19.48 -8.33 20.96
CA ALA A 26 19.90 -8.10 19.59
C ALA A 26 19.64 -6.62 19.32
N PRO A 27 20.62 -5.86 18.78
CA PRO A 27 20.43 -4.44 18.57
C PRO A 27 19.11 -4.25 17.83
N ASN A 28 18.19 -3.46 18.41
CA ASN A 28 16.91 -3.17 17.78
C ASN A 28 17.16 -2.88 16.31
N VAL A 29 16.54 -3.68 15.43
CA VAL A 29 16.55 -3.37 14.00
C VAL A 29 15.89 -2.01 13.90
N LEU A 30 16.70 -0.99 13.59
CA LEU A 30 16.24 0.38 13.50
C LEU A 30 15.22 0.46 12.37
N GLU A 31 13.95 0.64 12.72
CA GLU A 31 12.90 0.79 11.73
C GLU A 31 13.11 2.13 11.01
N ILE A 32 13.20 2.09 9.69
CA ILE A 32 13.43 3.26 8.85
C ILE A 32 12.16 3.55 8.07
N TYR A 33 11.58 4.71 8.32
CA TYR A 33 10.37 5.18 7.65
C TYR A 33 10.71 6.10 6.48
N ASN A 34 10.02 5.88 5.36
CA ASN A 34 10.15 6.68 4.13
C ASN A 34 8.80 6.88 3.46
N GLY A 35 8.62 8.03 2.81
CA GLY A 35 7.42 8.36 2.04
C GLY A 35 6.33 9.00 2.89
N TYR A 36 5.13 9.08 2.33
CA TYR A 36 3.99 9.71 3.00
C TYR A 36 3.23 8.72 3.89
N TYR A 37 2.80 9.19 5.05
CA TYR A 37 1.96 8.46 5.99
C TYR A 37 0.68 9.23 6.28
N ILE A 38 -0.40 8.48 6.50
CA ILE A 38 -1.70 8.99 6.94
C ILE A 38 -2.04 8.39 8.30
N SER A 39 -2.42 9.25 9.24
CA SER A 39 -2.83 8.89 10.61
C SER A 39 -3.88 9.87 11.14
N GLY A 40 -4.32 9.69 12.38
CA GLY A 40 -5.30 10.56 13.05
C GLY A 40 -6.58 9.82 13.41
N ASP A 41 -7.46 10.46 14.18
CA ASP A 41 -8.70 9.88 14.70
C ASP A 41 -9.75 9.59 13.62
N ALA A 42 -9.63 10.20 12.44
CA ALA A 42 -10.42 9.83 11.27
C ALA A 42 -9.99 8.48 10.65
N THR A 43 -8.83 7.95 11.03
CA THR A 43 -8.16 6.83 10.35
C THR A 43 -7.98 5.64 11.29
N PRO A 44 -7.67 4.44 10.78
CA PRO A 44 -7.30 3.29 11.62
C PRO A 44 -5.88 3.38 12.20
N PHE A 45 -5.13 4.45 11.89
CA PHE A 45 -3.71 4.59 12.17
C PHE A 45 -3.44 5.74 13.15
N SER A 46 -2.56 5.50 14.11
CA SER A 46 -2.23 6.45 15.17
C SER A 46 -0.85 7.10 15.01
N GLY A 47 -0.07 6.68 14.01
CA GLY A 47 1.23 7.26 13.70
C GLY A 47 1.89 6.62 12.47
N LEU A 48 3.12 6.14 12.66
CA LEU A 48 3.97 5.57 11.60
C LEU A 48 3.81 4.05 11.47
N GLU A 49 2.62 3.50 11.71
CA GLU A 49 2.40 2.08 11.44
C GLU A 49 2.55 1.80 9.94
N THR A 50 3.14 0.66 9.57
CA THR A 50 3.32 0.26 8.16
C THR A 50 2.03 0.38 7.35
N GLY A 51 0.88 0.04 7.95
CA GLY A 51 -0.43 0.17 7.33
C GLY A 51 -0.81 1.61 6.93
N GLY A 52 -0.29 2.62 7.62
CA GLY A 52 -0.51 4.04 7.33
C GLY A 52 0.30 4.57 6.15
N GLY A 53 1.25 3.79 5.61
CA GLY A 53 2.04 4.17 4.45
C GLY A 53 1.18 4.36 3.19
N MET A 54 1.35 5.49 2.52
CA MET A 54 0.64 5.85 1.30
C MET A 54 1.41 5.42 0.03
N VAL A 55 0.68 5.03 -1.01
CA VAL A 55 1.22 4.61 -2.31
C VAL A 55 1.47 5.84 -3.18
N ALA A 56 2.65 5.96 -3.78
CA ALA A 56 2.94 7.05 -4.73
C ALA A 56 1.91 7.05 -5.89
N GLY A 57 1.46 8.23 -6.30
CA GLY A 57 0.54 8.39 -7.43
C GLY A 57 1.25 8.34 -8.79
N ASN A 58 0.49 8.58 -9.86
CA ASN A 58 1.02 8.54 -11.24
C ASN A 58 1.90 9.76 -11.59
N VAL A 59 1.86 10.82 -10.78
CA VAL A 59 2.69 12.02 -10.95
C VAL A 59 3.44 12.33 -9.66
N VAL A 60 4.58 13.02 -9.82
CA VAL A 60 5.43 13.42 -8.69
C VAL A 60 4.66 14.33 -7.74
N GLY A 61 4.73 14.03 -6.44
CA GLY A 61 4.06 14.77 -5.38
C GLY A 61 2.70 14.19 -4.97
N GLN A 62 2.18 13.20 -5.70
CA GLN A 62 0.97 12.49 -5.28
C GLN A 62 1.28 11.30 -4.37
N ALA A 63 0.44 11.13 -3.36
CA ALA A 63 0.38 9.92 -2.55
C ALA A 63 -1.07 9.57 -2.24
N THR A 64 -1.42 8.29 -2.35
CA THR A 64 -2.79 7.78 -2.24
C THR A 64 -2.85 6.60 -1.28
N LYS A 65 -3.90 6.56 -0.44
CA LYS A 65 -4.20 5.41 0.41
C LYS A 65 -5.65 4.97 0.18
N PHE A 66 -5.86 3.66 0.13
CA PHE A 66 -7.18 3.07 0.32
C PHE A 66 -7.34 2.67 1.78
N LEU A 67 -8.36 3.20 2.47
CA LEU A 67 -8.58 2.97 3.90
C LEU A 67 -10.03 3.23 4.30
N ASP A 68 -10.42 2.70 5.47
CA ASP A 68 -11.64 3.14 6.15
C ASP A 68 -11.40 4.52 6.77
N LEU A 69 -12.28 5.47 6.49
CA LEU A 69 -12.30 6.79 7.12
C LEU A 69 -13.58 6.97 7.92
N SER A 70 -13.50 7.76 8.97
CA SER A 70 -14.64 8.25 9.77
C SER A 70 -14.44 9.71 10.14
N ASN A 71 -15.48 10.38 10.63
CA ASN A 71 -15.39 11.79 10.99
C ASN A 71 -14.31 12.02 12.06
N GLY A 72 -13.37 12.93 11.79
CA GLY A 72 -12.26 13.22 12.69
C GLY A 72 -11.14 14.00 11.99
N ASN A 73 -9.99 14.05 12.63
CA ASN A 73 -8.79 14.68 12.09
C ASN A 73 -7.92 13.67 11.34
N ILE A 74 -7.25 14.18 10.32
CA ILE A 74 -6.23 13.49 9.55
C ILE A 74 -4.90 14.24 9.75
N VAL A 75 -3.85 13.47 9.95
CA VAL A 75 -2.46 13.92 10.00
C VAL A 75 -1.73 13.28 8.83
N ILE A 76 -1.06 14.13 8.04
CA ILE A 76 -0.21 13.71 6.92
C ILE A 76 1.23 14.07 7.25
N THR A 77 2.11 13.07 7.19
CA THR A 77 3.55 13.29 7.31
C THR A 77 4.29 12.75 6.11
N HIS A 78 5.49 13.28 5.86
CA HIS A 78 6.46 12.70 4.96
C HIS A 78 7.74 12.40 5.74
N GLU A 79 8.12 11.12 5.74
CA GLU A 79 9.31 10.62 6.41
C GLU A 79 10.46 10.46 5.41
N ASN A 80 11.67 10.81 5.83
CA ASN A 80 12.86 10.71 4.97
C ASN A 80 14.03 10.11 5.76
N ASN A 81 14.17 8.79 5.68
CA ASN A 81 15.07 8.01 6.54
C ASN A 81 14.85 8.33 8.02
N SER A 82 13.59 8.52 8.41
CA SER A 82 13.20 8.79 9.80
C SER A 82 13.31 7.53 10.65
N THR A 83 13.70 7.67 11.90
CA THR A 83 13.65 6.62 12.93
C THR A 83 13.05 7.18 14.21
N ALA A 84 12.70 6.33 15.18
CA ALA A 84 12.15 6.78 16.46
C ALA A 84 13.11 7.72 17.21
N GLU A 85 14.42 7.49 17.11
CA GLU A 85 15.47 8.27 17.76
C GLU A 85 15.94 9.45 16.92
N GLN A 86 15.75 9.40 15.59
CA GLN A 86 16.18 10.42 14.64
C GLN A 86 15.02 10.76 13.68
N PRO A 87 14.02 11.53 14.15
CA PRO A 87 12.91 11.92 13.31
C PRO A 87 13.40 12.88 12.21
N ASN A 88 12.98 12.63 10.97
CA ASN A 88 13.20 13.50 9.81
C ASN A 88 11.87 13.70 9.07
N THR A 89 10.92 14.24 9.83
CA THR A 89 9.51 14.31 9.47
C THR A 89 9.15 15.71 8.95
N THR A 90 8.42 15.75 7.83
CA THR A 90 7.71 16.96 7.38
C THR A 90 6.21 16.75 7.59
N SER A 91 5.55 17.66 8.30
CA SER A 91 4.09 17.59 8.52
C SER A 91 3.35 18.46 7.51
N PHE A 92 2.17 18.02 7.10
CA PHE A 92 1.30 18.74 6.17
C PHE A 92 -0.07 18.99 6.77
N GLY A 93 -0.66 20.11 6.38
CA GLY A 93 -2.01 20.54 6.76
C GLY A 93 -2.60 21.47 5.72
N LEU A 94 -3.70 22.13 6.04
CA LEU A 94 -4.39 23.09 5.16
C LEU A 94 -4.09 24.53 5.58
N ASN A 95 -4.00 25.44 4.61
CA ASN A 95 -4.02 26.87 4.89
C ASN A 95 -5.46 27.42 4.84
N SER A 96 -5.63 28.73 5.04
CA SER A 96 -6.95 29.39 5.00
C SER A 96 -7.64 29.39 3.63
N ALA A 97 -6.97 28.91 2.58
CA ALA A 97 -7.49 28.74 1.23
C ALA A 97 -7.74 27.26 0.87
N ASP A 98 -7.74 26.37 1.86
CA ASP A 98 -7.90 24.92 1.71
C ASP A 98 -6.81 24.27 0.83
N GLU A 99 -5.64 24.91 0.71
CA GLU A 99 -4.49 24.34 0.01
C GLU A 99 -3.62 23.53 0.97
N LEU A 100 -3.13 22.37 0.48
CA LEU A 100 -2.16 21.55 1.19
C LEU A 100 -0.81 22.27 1.28
N VAL A 101 -0.33 22.50 2.50
CA VAL A 101 0.94 23.17 2.79
C VAL A 101 1.70 22.47 3.91
N ILE A 102 3.02 22.72 3.98
CA ILE A 102 3.85 22.30 5.12
C ILE A 102 3.41 23.08 6.36
N ASP A 103 3.29 22.37 7.49
CA ASP A 103 2.91 22.92 8.79
C ASP A 103 1.60 23.73 8.77
N GLY A 104 0.65 23.30 7.91
CA GLY A 104 -0.69 23.87 7.86
C GLY A 104 -1.57 23.45 9.05
N ASP A 105 -2.78 24.00 9.10
CA ASP A 105 -3.79 23.63 10.07
C ASP A 105 -4.29 22.19 9.87
N VAL A 106 -4.90 21.62 10.91
CA VAL A 106 -5.37 20.23 10.92
C VAL A 106 -6.35 19.94 9.79
N ILE A 107 -6.19 18.79 9.13
CA ILE A 107 -7.11 18.32 8.10
C ILE A 107 -8.31 17.70 8.79
N ASN A 108 -9.50 18.26 8.62
CA ASN A 108 -10.74 17.70 9.15
C ASN A 108 -11.45 16.88 8.06
N PHE A 109 -11.69 15.60 8.32
CA PHE A 109 -12.53 14.75 7.49
C PHE A 109 -13.94 14.71 8.08
N ALA A 110 -14.93 15.23 7.36
CA ALA A 110 -16.29 15.41 7.85
C ALA A 110 -17.34 14.68 7.00
N GLU A 111 -16.97 13.53 6.41
CA GLU A 111 -17.85 12.72 5.57
C GLU A 111 -18.46 11.52 6.33
N THR A 112 -19.33 10.79 5.64
CA THR A 112 -19.89 9.53 6.16
C THR A 112 -18.79 8.48 6.31
N ALA A 113 -18.78 7.75 7.42
CA ALA A 113 -17.81 6.69 7.63
C ALA A 113 -17.93 5.60 6.56
N GLY A 114 -16.80 5.14 6.02
CA GLY A 114 -16.76 4.21 4.90
C GLY A 114 -15.37 3.99 4.35
N LYS A 115 -15.27 3.29 3.22
CA LYS A 115 -14.00 3.06 2.51
C LYS A 115 -13.76 4.17 1.51
N TYR A 116 -12.54 4.70 1.50
CA TYR A 116 -12.16 5.79 0.64
C TYR A 116 -10.81 5.53 -0.01
N PHE A 117 -10.64 6.02 -1.23
CA PHE A 117 -9.34 6.53 -1.62
C PHE A 117 -9.17 7.92 -1.03
N PHE A 118 -8.07 8.16 -0.34
CA PHE A 118 -7.62 9.49 0.09
C PHE A 118 -6.30 9.79 -0.62
N ARG A 119 -6.21 10.94 -1.27
CA ARG A 119 -5.03 11.37 -2.01
C ARG A 119 -4.63 12.78 -1.63
N ILE A 120 -3.33 12.97 -1.43
CA ILE A 120 -2.68 14.28 -1.40
C ILE A 120 -1.96 14.54 -2.73
N ASP A 121 -1.82 15.80 -3.10
CA ASP A 121 -0.95 16.27 -4.16
C ASP A 121 -0.19 17.52 -3.68
N THR A 122 1.11 17.38 -3.42
CA THR A 122 1.95 18.48 -2.91
C THR A 122 2.35 19.47 -4.00
N THR A 123 2.26 19.09 -5.27
CA THR A 123 2.52 19.99 -6.41
C THR A 123 1.30 20.85 -6.70
N ALA A 124 0.13 20.23 -6.77
CA ALA A 124 -1.16 20.90 -6.96
C ALA A 124 -1.70 21.53 -5.66
N LYS A 125 -1.09 21.23 -4.52
CA LYS A 125 -1.48 21.67 -3.17
C LYS A 125 -2.93 21.30 -2.82
N SER A 126 -3.33 20.07 -3.08
CA SER A 126 -4.70 19.62 -2.90
C SER A 126 -4.81 18.32 -2.12
N ILE A 127 -5.99 18.13 -1.54
CA ILE A 127 -6.45 16.87 -0.98
C ILE A 127 -7.70 16.47 -1.75
N SER A 128 -7.85 15.17 -2.01
CA SER A 128 -9.06 14.62 -2.61
C SER A 128 -9.39 13.27 -2.00
N HIS A 129 -10.67 12.94 -1.94
CA HIS A 129 -11.12 11.63 -1.48
C HIS A 129 -12.32 11.15 -2.30
N VAL A 130 -12.42 9.84 -2.48
CA VAL A 130 -13.50 9.19 -3.25
C VAL A 130 -14.02 8.00 -2.46
N ALA A 131 -15.31 7.98 -2.16
CA ALA A 131 -15.97 6.88 -1.48
C ALA A 131 -16.05 5.64 -2.40
N ILE A 132 -15.80 4.46 -1.82
CA ILE A 132 -15.78 3.18 -2.53
C ILE A 132 -16.77 2.22 -1.85
N GLU A 133 -17.77 1.82 -2.62
CA GLU A 133 -18.87 0.96 -2.19
C GLU A 133 -18.71 -0.48 -2.72
N SER A 134 -18.14 -0.63 -3.92
CA SER A 134 -17.96 -1.94 -4.57
C SER A 134 -16.70 -1.98 -5.43
N TRP A 135 -16.24 -3.20 -5.71
CA TRP A 135 -15.21 -3.51 -6.70
C TRP A 135 -15.70 -4.59 -7.65
N GLY A 136 -15.37 -4.45 -8.93
CA GLY A 136 -15.69 -5.41 -9.97
C GLY A 136 -14.52 -5.64 -10.92
N ALA A 137 -14.45 -6.83 -11.49
CA ALA A 137 -13.60 -7.12 -12.64
C ALA A 137 -14.43 -7.02 -13.93
N ILE A 138 -13.95 -6.30 -14.93
CA ILE A 138 -14.64 -6.09 -16.21
C ILE A 138 -13.69 -6.31 -17.38
N GLY A 139 -14.21 -6.79 -18.51
CA GLY A 139 -13.49 -6.78 -19.78
C GLY A 139 -13.83 -7.96 -20.67
N SER A 140 -13.29 -7.99 -21.88
CA SER A 140 -13.58 -9.05 -22.86
C SER A 140 -13.23 -10.45 -22.37
N ALA A 141 -12.35 -10.58 -21.36
CA ALA A 141 -12.05 -11.86 -20.72
C ALA A 141 -13.13 -12.33 -19.74
N THR A 142 -13.98 -11.43 -19.24
CA THR A 142 -14.98 -11.70 -18.20
C THR A 142 -16.35 -12.06 -18.80
N PRO A 143 -17.25 -12.74 -18.07
CA PRO A 143 -18.56 -13.17 -18.58
C PRO A 143 -19.44 -12.04 -19.15
N GLY A 144 -19.37 -10.84 -18.55
CA GLY A 144 -20.13 -9.65 -18.96
C GLY A 144 -19.45 -8.82 -20.07
N GLY A 145 -18.25 -9.20 -20.51
CA GLY A 145 -17.47 -8.41 -21.45
C GLY A 145 -17.16 -7.02 -20.89
N TRP A 146 -17.21 -6.00 -21.75
CA TRP A 146 -17.12 -4.59 -21.36
C TRP A 146 -18.49 -3.97 -20.98
N GLY A 147 -19.53 -4.79 -20.83
CA GLY A 147 -20.90 -4.33 -20.56
C GLY A 147 -21.30 -4.36 -19.08
N GLU A 148 -20.75 -5.28 -18.30
CA GLU A 148 -21.13 -5.50 -16.90
C GLU A 148 -19.93 -6.01 -16.08
N ASP A 149 -19.85 -5.55 -14.83
CA ASP A 149 -18.82 -5.98 -13.88
C ASP A 149 -19.12 -7.37 -13.33
N THR A 150 -18.06 -8.17 -13.18
CA THR A 150 -18.06 -9.33 -12.29
C THR A 150 -17.70 -8.87 -10.89
N ASN A 151 -18.72 -8.73 -10.03
CA ASN A 151 -18.56 -8.23 -8.67
C ASN A 151 -17.58 -9.06 -7.83
N MET A 152 -16.71 -8.35 -7.09
CA MET A 152 -15.74 -8.92 -6.16
C MET A 152 -16.25 -8.79 -4.72
N THR A 153 -15.77 -9.66 -3.84
CA THR A 153 -16.10 -9.65 -2.41
C THR A 153 -14.86 -9.32 -1.60
N LEU A 154 -14.99 -8.50 -0.56
CA LEU A 154 -13.91 -8.28 0.40
C LEU A 154 -13.61 -9.60 1.15
N GLU A 155 -12.40 -10.13 0.97
CA GLU A 155 -11.89 -11.34 1.61
C GLU A 155 -11.28 -11.02 2.98
N SER A 156 -10.45 -9.97 3.06
CA SER A 156 -9.80 -9.53 4.29
C SER A 156 -9.54 -8.03 4.29
N SER A 157 -9.45 -7.46 5.49
CA SER A 157 -9.09 -6.06 5.73
C SER A 157 -8.29 -5.95 7.04
N ASP A 158 -7.00 -6.25 6.97
CA ASP A 158 -6.12 -6.34 8.14
C ASP A 158 -4.90 -5.42 7.97
N ASN A 159 -4.51 -4.72 9.04
CA ASN A 159 -3.31 -3.89 9.09
C ASN A 159 -3.18 -2.87 7.92
N GLY A 160 -4.30 -2.33 7.45
CA GLY A 160 -4.32 -1.35 6.36
C GLY A 160 -4.12 -1.94 4.96
N GLU A 161 -4.29 -3.25 4.80
CA GLU A 161 -4.40 -3.96 3.53
C GLU A 161 -5.80 -4.52 3.35
N TYR A 162 -6.38 -4.35 2.15
CA TYR A 162 -7.70 -4.84 1.78
C TYR A 162 -7.58 -5.75 0.56
N ILE A 163 -8.11 -6.97 0.66
CA ILE A 163 -8.09 -7.95 -0.42
C ILE A 163 -9.51 -8.20 -0.90
N TYR A 164 -9.79 -7.87 -2.16
CA TYR A 164 -11.03 -8.23 -2.83
C TYR A 164 -10.79 -9.45 -3.73
N THR A 165 -11.73 -10.39 -3.73
CA THR A 165 -11.61 -11.66 -4.47
C THR A 165 -12.86 -11.97 -5.30
N VAL A 166 -12.66 -12.68 -6.40
CA VAL A 166 -13.72 -13.33 -7.16
C VAL A 166 -13.20 -14.60 -7.85
N THR A 167 -14.01 -15.66 -7.85
CA THR A 167 -13.74 -16.87 -8.66
C THR A 167 -14.62 -16.84 -9.90
N VAL A 168 -14.02 -16.86 -11.09
CA VAL A 168 -14.73 -16.68 -12.36
C VAL A 168 -14.02 -17.39 -13.51
N ASP A 169 -14.78 -17.83 -14.51
CA ASP A 169 -14.22 -18.31 -15.77
C ASP A 169 -13.77 -17.14 -16.63
N LEU A 170 -12.51 -17.16 -17.06
CA LEU A 170 -11.92 -16.17 -17.93
C LEU A 170 -11.60 -16.75 -19.31
N ILE A 171 -11.65 -15.88 -20.32
CA ILE A 171 -11.23 -16.18 -21.70
C ILE A 171 -9.76 -15.75 -21.87
N GLY A 172 -8.90 -16.67 -22.30
CA GLY A 172 -7.49 -16.40 -22.59
C GLY A 172 -7.29 -15.59 -23.86
N GLY A 173 -6.23 -14.79 -23.89
CA GLY A 173 -5.93 -13.84 -24.96
C GLY A 173 -6.72 -12.54 -24.88
N GLU A 174 -7.70 -12.46 -23.97
CA GLU A 174 -8.58 -11.31 -23.78
C GLU A 174 -8.14 -10.45 -22.58
N TRP A 175 -8.90 -9.39 -22.31
CA TRP A 175 -8.48 -8.30 -21.43
C TRP A 175 -9.45 -8.06 -20.28
N LEU A 176 -8.94 -7.59 -19.14
CA LEU A 176 -9.73 -7.11 -18.01
C LEU A 176 -9.17 -5.85 -17.35
N LYS A 177 -10.00 -5.19 -16.55
CA LYS A 177 -9.68 -4.08 -15.63
C LYS A 177 -10.43 -4.31 -14.31
N PHE A 178 -10.05 -3.55 -13.28
CA PHE A 178 -10.82 -3.48 -12.03
C PHE A 178 -11.50 -2.11 -11.94
N ARG A 179 -12.80 -2.07 -11.64
CA ARG A 179 -13.55 -0.83 -11.49
C ARG A 179 -14.16 -0.74 -10.09
N ALA A 180 -14.16 0.45 -9.53
CA ALA A 180 -14.90 0.75 -8.33
C ALA A 180 -16.27 1.32 -8.69
N ASN A 181 -17.30 0.98 -7.92
CA ASN A 181 -18.65 1.57 -8.00
C ASN A 181 -19.30 1.47 -9.40
N ASP A 182 -18.96 0.45 -10.19
CA ASP A 182 -19.36 0.30 -11.60
C ASP A 182 -18.98 1.50 -12.50
N GLN A 183 -18.00 2.31 -12.09
CA GLN A 183 -17.54 3.52 -12.80
C GLN A 183 -16.20 3.31 -13.51
N TRP A 184 -15.94 4.07 -14.56
CA TRP A 184 -14.63 4.11 -15.26
C TRP A 184 -13.54 4.88 -14.49
N ALA A 185 -13.91 5.52 -13.39
CA ALA A 185 -13.01 6.06 -12.37
C ALA A 185 -13.76 6.09 -11.02
N PRO A 186 -13.18 5.55 -9.93
CA PRO A 186 -11.85 4.96 -9.83
C PRO A 186 -11.74 3.59 -10.50
N GLN A 187 -10.61 3.31 -11.13
CA GLN A 187 -10.33 2.00 -11.72
C GLN A 187 -8.85 1.67 -11.70
N PHE A 188 -8.52 0.40 -11.88
CA PHE A 188 -7.18 -0.07 -12.14
C PHE A 188 -7.05 -0.75 -13.49
N GLY A 189 -5.91 -0.48 -14.11
CA GLY A 189 -5.37 -1.23 -15.24
C GLY A 189 -3.85 -1.39 -15.04
N VAL A 190 -3.10 -1.53 -16.12
CA VAL A 190 -1.64 -1.66 -16.08
C VAL A 190 -0.93 -0.59 -16.90
N VAL A 191 0.21 -0.16 -16.38
CA VAL A 191 1.23 0.64 -17.08
C VAL A 191 2.56 -0.07 -16.86
N ASP A 192 3.25 -0.41 -17.95
CA ASP A 192 4.52 -1.15 -17.91
C ASP A 192 4.47 -2.44 -17.05
N GLY A 193 3.34 -3.14 -17.10
CA GLY A 193 3.10 -4.39 -16.38
C GLY A 193 2.76 -4.22 -14.89
N SER A 194 2.78 -3.00 -14.35
CA SER A 194 2.42 -2.71 -12.96
C SER A 194 1.00 -2.16 -12.85
N LEU A 195 0.29 -2.51 -11.79
CA LEU A 195 -1.06 -2.00 -11.54
C LEU A 195 -1.01 -0.48 -11.34
N SER A 196 -1.85 0.26 -12.05
CA SER A 196 -1.91 1.72 -11.99
C SER A 196 -3.34 2.18 -11.76
N LEU A 197 -3.50 3.06 -10.76
CA LEU A 197 -4.77 3.66 -10.37
C LEU A 197 -5.10 4.84 -11.28
N ARG A 198 -6.28 4.84 -11.87
CA ARG A 198 -6.93 6.06 -12.38
C ARG A 198 -8.00 6.45 -11.36
N LEU A 199 -7.76 7.51 -10.59
CA LEU A 199 -8.67 7.92 -9.54
C LEU A 199 -9.81 8.80 -10.06
N PHE A 200 -9.51 9.67 -11.05
CA PHE A 200 -10.46 10.58 -11.66
C PHE A 200 -10.50 10.43 -13.19
N ASP A 201 -11.63 10.78 -13.80
CA ASP A 201 -11.76 10.72 -15.26
C ASP A 201 -10.80 11.64 -16.02
N SER A 202 -10.30 12.69 -15.38
CA SER A 202 -9.28 13.58 -15.94
C SER A 202 -7.89 12.95 -16.03
N GLU A 203 -7.66 11.81 -15.39
CA GLU A 203 -6.39 11.08 -15.45
C GLU A 203 -6.32 10.14 -16.65
N SER A 204 -5.10 9.88 -17.11
CA SER A 204 -4.82 8.95 -18.20
C SER A 204 -5.42 7.57 -17.92
N ASP A 205 -6.03 6.98 -18.94
CA ASP A 205 -6.58 5.63 -18.86
C ASP A 205 -5.44 4.58 -18.89
N PRO A 206 -5.25 3.77 -17.82
CA PRO A 206 -4.26 2.69 -17.85
C PRO A 206 -4.66 1.60 -18.86
N GLY A 207 -3.69 0.84 -19.33
CA GLY A 207 -3.94 -0.31 -20.21
C GLY A 207 -4.75 -1.40 -19.51
N SER A 208 -5.35 -2.31 -20.27
CA SER A 208 -6.03 -3.47 -19.69
C SER A 208 -5.03 -4.59 -19.36
N ILE A 209 -5.37 -5.43 -18.38
CA ILE A 209 -4.63 -6.62 -17.98
C ILE A 209 -4.95 -7.76 -18.94
N GLN A 210 -3.94 -8.41 -19.50
CA GLN A 210 -4.14 -9.58 -20.37
C GLN A 210 -4.36 -10.84 -19.54
N VAL A 211 -5.36 -11.64 -19.90
CA VAL A 211 -5.52 -13.00 -19.38
C VAL A 211 -4.77 -13.96 -20.30
N PRO A 212 -3.81 -14.75 -19.80
CA PRO A 212 -2.95 -15.56 -20.67
C PRO A 212 -3.67 -16.77 -21.30
N GLU A 213 -4.55 -17.44 -20.55
CA GLU A 213 -5.21 -18.67 -20.98
C GLU A 213 -6.65 -18.72 -20.50
N SER A 214 -7.52 -19.45 -21.21
CA SER A 214 -8.87 -19.70 -20.72
C SER A 214 -8.84 -20.65 -19.52
N GLY A 215 -9.75 -20.45 -18.57
CA GLY A 215 -9.89 -21.32 -17.41
C GLY A 215 -10.66 -20.66 -16.28
N ASN A 216 -10.83 -21.40 -15.20
CA ASN A 216 -11.39 -20.87 -13.96
C ASN A 216 -10.25 -20.23 -13.15
N TYR A 217 -10.45 -18.99 -12.73
CA TYR A 217 -9.46 -18.21 -11.97
C TYR A 217 -10.04 -17.75 -10.64
N THR A 218 -9.20 -17.73 -9.62
CA THR A 218 -9.38 -16.87 -8.45
C THR A 218 -8.59 -15.58 -8.68
N ILE A 219 -9.30 -14.47 -8.77
CA ILE A 219 -8.74 -13.13 -8.98
C ILE A 219 -8.64 -12.42 -7.62
N LYS A 220 -7.51 -11.77 -7.34
CA LYS A 220 -7.37 -10.88 -6.18
C LYS A 220 -7.00 -9.47 -6.61
N LEU A 221 -7.63 -8.49 -5.99
CA LEU A 221 -7.20 -7.08 -5.98
C LEU A 221 -6.72 -6.74 -4.56
N ILE A 222 -5.49 -6.28 -4.44
CA ILE A 222 -4.81 -6.04 -3.16
C ILE A 222 -4.55 -4.54 -3.04
N LEU A 223 -5.13 -3.92 -2.00
CA LEU A 223 -5.06 -2.48 -1.75
C LEU A 223 -4.44 -2.22 -0.37
N GLY A 224 -3.15 -1.89 -0.31
CA GLY A 224 -2.43 -1.70 0.95
C GLY A 224 -1.35 -0.63 0.88
N THR A 225 -0.13 -0.97 1.30
CA THR A 225 1.08 -0.15 1.12
C THR A 225 1.63 -0.21 -0.31
N LYS A 226 1.06 -1.10 -1.12
CA LYS A 226 1.13 -1.14 -2.57
C LYS A 226 -0.25 -1.48 -3.13
N PHE A 227 -0.48 -1.17 -4.39
CA PHE A 227 -1.62 -1.68 -5.14
C PHE A 227 -1.13 -2.80 -6.06
N ASP A 228 -1.78 -3.95 -5.99
CA ASP A 228 -1.36 -5.15 -6.70
C ASP A 228 -2.56 -6.04 -7.05
N TYR A 229 -2.33 -7.05 -7.88
CA TYR A 229 -3.35 -8.02 -8.26
C TYR A 229 -2.77 -9.42 -8.49
N GLU A 230 -3.61 -10.44 -8.38
CA GLU A 230 -3.25 -11.83 -8.69
C GLU A 230 -4.31 -12.45 -9.60
N LEU A 231 -3.87 -13.14 -10.66
CA LEU A 231 -4.71 -14.02 -11.48
C LEU A 231 -4.24 -15.46 -11.26
N LYS A 232 -4.89 -16.19 -10.35
CA LYS A 232 -4.54 -17.57 -10.02
C LYS A 232 -5.49 -18.54 -10.72
N LYS A 233 -4.98 -19.29 -11.69
CA LYS A 233 -5.74 -20.38 -12.33
C LYS A 233 -5.94 -21.52 -11.33
N ASN A 234 -7.19 -22.02 -11.22
CA ASN A 234 -7.58 -23.10 -10.31
C ASN A 234 -7.32 -24.50 -10.89
#